data_AF-A0A1Q3N4C5-F1
#
_entry.id   AF-A0A1Q3N4C5-F1
#
_cell.length_a   1.000
_cell.length_b   1.000
_cell.length_c   1.000
_cell.angle_alpha   90.00
_cell.angle_beta   90.00
_cell.angle_gamma   90.00
#
_symmetry.space_group_name_H-M   'P 1'
#
loop_
_entity.id
_entity.type
_entity.pdbx_description
1 polymer ?
#
loop_
_entity_poly.entity_id
_entity_poly.type
_entity_poly.pdbx_seq_one_letter_code
_entity_poly.pdbx_strand_id
1 'polypeptide(L)'
;MKYTIYLFFTILVALLPAFPPGAYAQDILKGRVRETESKLPVPGAYIVNIHTNEAVMTDSNGNFELKAFPGNLVEIRKAMYNTIPLRVPESAAPGFYVVDMDPAVGPDSLAHYISDLTAAITELYTAYPLLFPYNDLGLPVYLEGGTDELKEALAGYRIQWLSVPGEDIPHLALKMGRDKSLQIMVRAPGLQHTADFSWDLDTSDSQVAAEIVKTLLRVYLLPG
;
A
#
# COMPACT_ATOMS: atom_id res chain seq x y z
N MET A 1 3.30 77.58 1.31
CA MET A 1 4.08 76.39 1.74
C MET A 1 3.30 75.34 2.55
N LYS A 2 2.17 75.65 3.22
CA LYS A 2 1.45 74.65 4.03
C LYS A 2 0.75 73.53 3.22
N TYR A 3 0.29 73.81 2.00
CA TYR A 3 -0.44 72.82 1.18
C TYR A 3 0.46 71.78 0.50
N THR A 4 1.75 72.06 0.35
CA THR A 4 2.71 71.18 -0.33
C THR A 4 3.00 69.91 0.49
N ILE A 5 2.95 70.02 1.83
CA ILE A 5 3.18 68.90 2.75
C ILE A 5 2.02 67.90 2.71
N TYR A 6 0.78 68.39 2.67
CA TYR A 6 -0.40 67.52 2.62
C TYR A 6 -0.50 66.76 1.29
N LEU A 7 -0.18 67.40 0.16
CA LEU A 7 -0.19 66.74 -1.15
C LEU A 7 0.80 65.57 -1.21
N PHE A 8 1.99 65.75 -0.66
CA PHE A 8 3.02 64.70 -0.61
C PHE A 8 2.57 63.52 0.26
N PHE A 9 1.91 63.80 1.39
CA PHE A 9 1.37 62.77 2.28
C PHE A 9 0.23 61.98 1.63
N THR A 10 -0.65 62.64 0.89
CA THR A 10 -1.75 61.96 0.18
C THR A 10 -1.23 61.05 -0.93
N ILE A 11 -0.21 61.48 -1.68
CA ILE A 11 0.43 60.66 -2.73
C ILE A 11 1.15 59.45 -2.11
N LEU A 12 1.84 59.64 -0.97
CA LEU A 12 2.55 58.56 -0.28
C LEU A 12 1.58 57.49 0.26
N VAL A 13 0.47 57.91 0.86
CA VAL A 13 -0.57 56.99 1.39
C VAL A 13 -1.33 56.28 0.27
N ALA A 14 -1.56 56.96 -0.86
CA ALA A 14 -2.18 56.34 -2.03
C ALA A 14 -1.28 55.31 -2.73
N LEU A 15 0.05 55.33 -2.49
CA LEU A 15 1.01 54.38 -3.07
C LEU A 15 1.22 53.11 -2.21
N LEU A 16 0.79 53.11 -0.94
CA LEU A 16 0.94 51.97 -0.03
C LEU A 16 0.18 50.68 -0.41
N PRO A 17 -1.00 50.69 -1.06
CA PRO A 17 -1.67 49.45 -1.48
C PRO A 17 -1.10 48.83 -2.77
N ALA A 18 -0.07 49.43 -3.39
CA ALA A 18 0.52 48.93 -4.63
C ALA A 18 1.53 47.79 -4.45
N PHE A 19 1.78 47.34 -3.22
CA PHE A 19 2.55 46.13 -2.97
C PHE A 19 1.59 44.93 -2.98
N PRO A 20 1.53 44.14 -4.07
CA PRO A 20 0.80 42.89 -4.02
C PRO A 20 1.37 42.04 -2.87
N PRO A 21 0.53 41.44 -2.02
CA PRO A 21 1.01 40.50 -1.01
C PRO A 21 1.87 39.47 -1.73
N GLY A 22 3.11 39.30 -1.24
CA GLY A 22 4.12 38.47 -1.88
C GLY A 22 3.52 37.14 -2.30
N ALA A 23 3.67 36.81 -3.59
CA ALA A 23 3.35 35.48 -4.10
C ALA A 23 4.24 34.50 -3.34
N TYR A 24 3.68 33.84 -2.31
CA TYR A 24 4.35 32.78 -1.62
C TYR A 24 4.71 31.71 -2.66
N ALA A 25 6.00 31.48 -2.84
CA ALA A 25 6.49 30.36 -3.62
C ALA A 25 5.77 29.10 -3.13
N GLN A 26 5.20 28.33 -4.05
CA GLN A 26 4.46 27.14 -3.67
C GLN A 26 5.46 26.09 -3.18
N ASP A 27 5.58 25.94 -1.85
CA ASP A 27 6.36 24.90 -1.18
C ASP A 27 5.73 23.50 -1.32
N ILE A 28 5.03 23.25 -2.44
CA ILE A 28 4.29 22.02 -2.70
C ILE A 28 4.96 21.31 -3.88
N LEU A 29 5.60 20.19 -3.57
CA LEU A 29 6.09 19.23 -4.54
C LEU A 29 4.91 18.40 -5.05
N LYS A 30 4.57 18.55 -6.33
CA LYS A 30 3.50 17.77 -6.98
C LYS A 30 4.10 16.75 -7.93
N GLY A 31 3.54 15.55 -7.98
CA GLY A 31 4.00 14.59 -8.96
C GLY A 31 3.15 13.34 -9.09
N ARG A 32 3.66 12.40 -9.88
CA ARG A 32 3.10 11.06 -10.08
C ARG A 32 4.19 10.02 -9.97
N VAL A 33 3.88 8.92 -9.30
CA VAL A 33 4.70 7.71 -9.24
C VAL A 33 4.10 6.66 -10.16
N ARG A 34 4.94 6.05 -11.01
CA ARG A 34 4.55 4.96 -11.90
C ARG A 34 5.63 3.89 -11.92
N GLU A 35 5.29 2.70 -12.37
CA GLU A 35 6.24 1.60 -12.52
C GLU A 35 7.06 1.78 -13.80
N THR A 36 8.36 1.45 -13.77
CA THR A 36 9.30 1.79 -14.84
C THR A 36 8.99 1.11 -16.16
N GLU A 37 8.59 -0.15 -16.18
CA GLU A 37 8.41 -0.91 -17.43
C GLU A 37 7.02 -0.67 -18.05
N SER A 38 5.97 -0.98 -17.30
CA SER A 38 4.56 -0.88 -17.70
C SER A 38 4.06 0.56 -17.78
N LYS A 39 4.74 1.51 -17.13
CA LYS A 39 4.31 2.91 -16.96
C LYS A 39 2.96 3.06 -16.26
N LEU A 40 2.45 2.00 -15.62
CA LEU A 40 1.23 2.02 -14.84
C LEU A 40 1.42 2.80 -13.53
N PRO A 41 0.39 3.52 -13.04
CA PRO A 41 0.49 4.25 -11.79
C PRO A 41 0.76 3.31 -10.60
N VAL A 42 1.55 3.78 -9.63
CA VAL A 42 1.83 3.03 -8.38
C VAL A 42 1.03 3.65 -7.24
N PRO A 43 -0.15 3.10 -6.89
CA PRO A 43 -0.96 3.60 -5.79
C PRO A 43 -0.42 3.22 -4.41
N GLY A 44 -0.62 4.11 -3.44
CA GLY A 44 -0.17 3.91 -2.06
C GLY A 44 1.35 3.76 -1.92
N ALA A 45 2.14 4.42 -2.76
CA ALA A 45 3.56 4.66 -2.51
C ALA A 45 3.70 5.72 -1.43
N TYR A 46 4.57 5.48 -0.45
CA TYR A 46 4.81 6.36 0.69
C TYR A 46 5.94 7.34 0.36
N ILE A 47 5.63 8.62 0.35
CA ILE A 47 6.59 9.69 0.07
C ILE A 47 6.84 10.47 1.35
N VAL A 48 8.10 10.56 1.78
CA VAL A 48 8.49 11.25 3.01
C VAL A 48 9.58 12.27 2.75
N ASN A 49 9.40 13.48 3.26
CA ASN A 49 10.45 14.48 3.33
C ASN A 49 11.31 14.22 4.55
N ILE A 50 12.51 13.67 4.38
CA ILE A 50 13.34 13.24 5.52
C ILE A 50 13.84 14.41 6.39
N HIS A 51 13.73 15.66 5.89
CA HIS A 51 14.15 16.84 6.64
C HIS A 51 13.04 17.39 7.54
N THR A 52 11.77 17.24 7.13
CA THR A 52 10.62 17.79 7.86
C THR A 52 9.72 16.73 8.49
N ASN A 53 9.91 15.45 8.14
CA ASN A 53 9.04 14.31 8.47
C ASN A 53 7.60 14.42 7.93
N GLU A 54 7.32 15.40 7.07
CA GLU A 54 6.07 15.46 6.32
C GLU A 54 6.00 14.26 5.37
N ALA A 55 4.85 13.59 5.33
CA ALA A 55 4.66 12.41 4.50
C ALA A 55 3.27 12.36 3.89
N VAL A 56 3.19 11.79 2.69
CA VAL A 56 1.94 11.57 1.96
C VAL A 56 1.99 10.22 1.25
N MET A 57 0.82 9.72 0.84
CA MET A 57 0.71 8.53 0.00
C MET A 57 0.16 8.90 -1.37
N THR A 58 0.56 8.16 -2.41
CA THR A 58 -0.02 8.34 -3.74
C THR A 58 -1.47 7.87 -3.81
N ASP A 59 -2.28 8.59 -4.59
CA ASP A 59 -3.66 8.22 -4.91
C ASP A 59 -3.76 7.02 -5.87
N SER A 60 -4.98 6.63 -6.27
CA SER A 60 -5.23 5.54 -7.22
C SER A 60 -4.63 5.77 -8.61
N ASN A 61 -4.34 7.02 -8.97
CA ASN A 61 -3.72 7.43 -10.21
C ASN A 61 -2.21 7.67 -10.05
N GLY A 62 -1.64 7.32 -8.88
CA GLY A 62 -0.23 7.50 -8.55
C GLY A 62 0.17 8.94 -8.23
N ASN A 63 -0.77 9.90 -8.15
CA ASN A 63 -0.43 11.30 -7.90
C ASN A 63 -0.18 11.59 -6.41
N PHE A 64 0.63 12.60 -6.13
CA PHE A 64 0.89 13.10 -4.78
C PHE A 64 1.10 14.62 -4.76
N GLU A 65 0.85 15.23 -3.60
CA GLU A 65 1.21 16.61 -3.27
C GLU A 65 1.85 16.63 -1.88
N LEU A 66 3.12 17.01 -1.78
CA LEU A 66 3.89 17.00 -0.54
C LEU A 66 4.45 18.38 -0.25
N LYS A 67 4.37 18.84 1.00
CA LYS A 67 5.07 20.06 1.40
C LYS A 67 6.58 19.81 1.45
N ALA A 68 7.34 20.47 0.58
CA ALA A 68 8.78 20.32 0.52
C ALA A 68 9.46 21.59 0.03
N PHE A 69 10.55 21.96 0.70
CA PHE A 69 11.34 23.14 0.38
C PHE A 69 12.44 22.80 -0.64
N PRO A 70 12.88 23.79 -1.45
CA PRO A 70 14.03 23.63 -2.34
C PRO A 70 15.26 23.09 -1.59
N GLY A 71 15.93 22.10 -2.19
CA GLY A 71 17.09 21.44 -1.60
C GLY A 71 16.78 20.28 -0.65
N ASN A 72 15.52 20.11 -0.21
CA ASN A 72 15.15 18.96 0.62
C ASN A 72 15.36 17.65 -0.14
N LEU A 73 15.67 16.59 0.62
CA LEU A 73 15.63 15.21 0.14
C LEU A 73 14.30 14.58 0.53
N VAL A 74 13.67 13.92 -0.43
CA VAL A 74 12.43 13.18 -0.29
C VAL A 74 12.72 11.72 -0.65
N GLU A 75 12.14 10.78 0.07
CA GLU A 75 12.23 9.35 -0.24
C GLU A 75 10.87 8.80 -0.63
N ILE A 76 10.85 8.01 -1.69
CA ILE A 76 9.65 7.33 -2.20
C ILE A 76 9.83 5.84 -1.98
N ARG A 77 8.91 5.24 -1.23
CA ARG A 77 8.97 3.86 -0.75
C ARG A 77 7.69 3.11 -1.12
N LYS A 78 7.83 1.85 -1.54
CA LYS A 78 6.71 0.93 -1.72
C LYS A 78 7.21 -0.49 -1.51
N ALA A 79 6.43 -1.32 -0.84
CA ALA A 79 6.76 -2.74 -0.70
C ALA A 79 6.95 -3.37 -2.08
N MET A 80 7.98 -4.21 -2.23
CA MET A 80 8.38 -4.84 -3.50
C MET A 80 8.98 -3.90 -4.55
N TYR A 81 9.27 -2.63 -4.21
CA TYR A 81 9.97 -1.68 -5.09
C TYR A 81 11.25 -1.16 -4.43
N ASN A 82 12.20 -0.74 -5.27
CA ASN A 82 13.37 -0.02 -4.80
C ASN A 82 12.98 1.34 -4.21
N THR A 83 13.64 1.74 -3.13
CA THR A 83 13.45 3.09 -2.56
C THR A 83 14.13 4.11 -3.45
N ILE A 84 13.43 5.19 -3.79
CA ILE A 84 13.96 6.25 -4.65
C ILE A 84 14.19 7.53 -3.85
N PRO A 85 15.44 8.00 -3.75
CA PRO A 85 15.72 9.34 -3.25
C PRO A 85 15.48 10.39 -4.36
N LEU A 86 14.64 11.38 -4.07
CA LEU A 86 14.34 12.52 -4.93
C LEU A 86 14.79 13.81 -4.23
N ARG A 87 15.75 14.52 -4.83
CA ARG A 87 16.15 15.85 -4.36
C ARG A 87 15.25 16.91 -4.98
N VAL A 88 14.63 17.75 -4.14
CA VAL A 88 13.85 18.89 -4.61
C VAL A 88 14.80 19.93 -5.21
N PRO A 89 14.62 20.34 -6.48
CA PRO A 89 15.48 21.33 -7.12
C PRO A 89 15.55 22.64 -6.35
N GLU A 90 16.72 23.29 -6.38
CA GLU A 90 16.92 24.60 -5.72
C GLU A 90 16.16 25.74 -6.41
N SER A 91 15.73 25.52 -7.65
CA SER A 91 14.96 26.47 -8.45
C SER A 91 13.46 26.27 -8.23
N ALA A 92 12.79 27.30 -7.72
CA ALA A 92 11.38 27.33 -7.30
C ALA A 92 10.35 27.29 -8.44
N ALA A 93 10.67 26.73 -9.61
CA ALA A 93 9.64 26.51 -10.62
C ALA A 93 8.71 25.39 -10.15
N PRO A 94 7.40 25.66 -9.92
CA PRO A 94 6.45 24.62 -9.57
C PRO A 94 6.34 23.65 -10.75
N GLY A 95 7.00 22.51 -10.62
CA GLY A 95 7.03 21.45 -11.62
C GLY A 95 6.17 20.27 -11.18
N PHE A 96 5.57 19.59 -12.15
CA PHE A 96 4.97 18.27 -11.94
C PHE A 96 6.03 17.20 -12.19
N TYR A 97 6.38 16.44 -11.14
CA TYR A 97 7.41 15.41 -11.22
C TYR A 97 6.80 14.08 -11.64
N VAL A 98 7.50 13.34 -12.49
CA VAL A 98 7.16 11.95 -12.79
C VAL A 98 8.30 11.08 -12.31
N VAL A 99 8.00 10.16 -11.40
CA VAL A 99 8.97 9.26 -10.79
C VAL A 99 8.66 7.85 -11.23
N ASP A 100 9.64 7.20 -11.85
CA ASP A 100 9.57 5.81 -12.29
C ASP A 100 10.19 4.93 -11.19
N MET A 101 9.43 3.95 -10.70
CA MET A 101 9.87 2.99 -9.70
C MET A 101 10.13 1.62 -10.32
N ASP A 102 11.33 1.11 -10.08
CA ASP A 102 11.68 -0.27 -10.41
C ASP A 102 11.25 -1.21 -9.27
N PRO A 103 10.65 -2.37 -9.60
CA PRO A 103 10.51 -3.46 -8.66
C PRO A 103 11.87 -3.80 -7.99
N ALA A 104 11.86 -4.07 -6.69
CA ALA A 104 13.06 -4.44 -5.93
C ALA A 104 13.64 -5.79 -6.36
N VAL A 105 12.83 -6.57 -7.05
CA VAL A 105 13.19 -7.86 -7.65
C VAL A 105 12.85 -7.72 -9.13
N GLY A 106 13.84 -7.88 -10.02
CA GLY A 106 13.72 -7.54 -11.44
C GLY A 106 12.54 -8.25 -12.15
N PRO A 107 12.17 -7.81 -13.37
CA PRO A 107 11.01 -8.35 -14.10
C PRO A 107 11.06 -9.87 -14.30
N ASP A 108 12.27 -10.43 -14.50
CA ASP A 108 12.50 -11.88 -14.56
C ASP A 108 12.18 -12.58 -13.23
N SER A 109 12.37 -11.90 -12.10
CA SER A 109 12.05 -12.43 -10.77
C SER A 109 10.56 -12.37 -10.44
N LEU A 110 9.79 -11.45 -11.02
CA LEU A 110 8.33 -11.45 -10.84
C LEU A 110 7.72 -12.59 -11.65
N ALA A 111 8.20 -12.84 -12.86
CA ALA A 111 7.85 -14.02 -13.64
C ALA A 111 8.32 -15.32 -12.96
N HIS A 112 9.51 -15.34 -12.35
CA HIS A 112 10.00 -16.49 -11.58
C HIS A 112 9.20 -16.69 -10.29
N TYR A 113 8.90 -15.63 -9.53
CA TYR A 113 8.08 -15.71 -8.32
C TYR A 113 6.64 -16.12 -8.63
N ILE A 114 6.05 -15.61 -9.71
CA ILE A 114 4.72 -16.02 -10.17
C ILE A 114 4.77 -17.44 -10.72
N SER A 115 5.82 -17.84 -11.44
CA SER A 115 6.01 -19.21 -11.94
C SER A 115 6.20 -20.21 -10.79
N ASP A 116 7.01 -19.89 -9.80
CA ASP A 116 7.26 -20.69 -8.60
C ASP A 116 6.00 -20.78 -7.75
N LEU A 117 5.29 -19.67 -7.60
CA LEU A 117 3.99 -19.65 -6.92
C LEU A 117 2.96 -20.48 -7.71
N THR A 118 2.93 -20.37 -9.03
CA THR A 118 2.01 -21.15 -9.88
C THR A 118 2.36 -22.63 -9.85
N ALA A 119 3.65 -22.98 -9.85
CA ALA A 119 4.14 -24.35 -9.75
C ALA A 119 3.83 -24.94 -8.38
N ALA A 120 4.08 -24.21 -7.29
CA ALA A 120 3.77 -24.65 -5.94
C ALA A 120 2.26 -24.74 -5.69
N ILE A 121 1.47 -23.80 -6.22
CA ILE A 121 0.01 -23.91 -6.24
C ILE A 121 -0.39 -25.16 -7.02
N THR A 122 0.15 -25.40 -8.23
CA THR A 122 -0.19 -26.56 -9.06
C THR A 122 0.18 -27.89 -8.37
N GLU A 123 1.35 -27.97 -7.74
CA GLU A 123 1.81 -29.12 -6.97
C GLU A 123 0.87 -29.40 -5.79
N LEU A 124 0.48 -28.35 -5.07
CA LEU A 124 -0.47 -28.43 -3.97
C LEU A 124 -1.89 -28.86 -4.44
N TYR A 125 -2.39 -28.31 -5.55
CA TYR A 125 -3.64 -28.73 -6.19
C TYR A 125 -3.59 -30.21 -6.58
N THR A 126 -2.43 -30.69 -7.03
CA THR A 126 -2.22 -32.09 -7.43
C THR A 126 -2.12 -33.02 -6.22
N ALA A 127 -1.43 -32.59 -5.15
CA ALA A 127 -1.25 -33.37 -3.93
C ALA A 127 -2.53 -33.44 -3.08
N TYR A 128 -3.33 -32.37 -3.08
CA TYR A 128 -4.53 -32.25 -2.24
C TYR A 128 -5.74 -31.72 -3.04
N PRO A 129 -6.22 -32.44 -4.07
CA PRO A 129 -7.31 -31.98 -4.93
C PRO A 129 -8.63 -31.75 -4.15
N LEU A 130 -8.80 -32.41 -3.00
CA LEU A 130 -9.95 -32.23 -2.12
C LEU A 130 -9.96 -30.88 -1.38
N LEU A 131 -8.81 -30.21 -1.24
CA LEU A 131 -8.73 -28.85 -0.69
C LEU A 131 -9.19 -27.78 -1.69
N PHE A 132 -9.34 -28.13 -2.97
CA PHE A 132 -9.68 -27.19 -4.04
C PHE A 132 -10.76 -27.74 -4.97
N PRO A 133 -12.00 -27.94 -4.49
CA PRO A 133 -13.07 -28.56 -5.27
C PRO A 133 -13.61 -27.71 -6.44
N TYR A 134 -13.15 -26.46 -6.61
CA TYR A 134 -13.65 -25.53 -7.63
C TYR A 134 -12.54 -25.10 -8.61
N ASN A 135 -12.79 -25.27 -9.91
CA ASN A 135 -11.87 -25.00 -11.02
C ASN A 135 -11.62 -23.48 -11.30
N ASP A 136 -12.05 -22.58 -10.41
CA ASP A 136 -12.06 -21.13 -10.64
C ASP A 136 -10.98 -20.34 -9.85
N LEU A 137 -9.90 -20.99 -9.43
CA LEU A 137 -8.73 -20.38 -8.73
C LEU A 137 -9.05 -19.69 -7.39
N GLY A 138 -10.28 -19.77 -6.88
CA GLY A 138 -10.63 -19.29 -5.54
C GLY A 138 -10.08 -20.24 -4.49
N LEU A 139 -9.34 -19.72 -3.50
CA LEU A 139 -8.97 -20.49 -2.31
C LEU A 139 -10.21 -20.62 -1.42
N PRO A 140 -10.75 -21.85 -1.21
CA PRO A 140 -11.83 -22.06 -0.26
C PRO A 140 -11.25 -21.96 1.14
N VAL A 141 -11.70 -20.96 1.89
CA VAL A 141 -11.29 -20.77 3.28
C VAL A 141 -12.53 -20.79 4.16
N TYR A 142 -12.46 -21.59 5.21
CA TYR A 142 -13.54 -21.76 6.16
C TYR A 142 -13.28 -20.83 7.34
N LEU A 143 -14.17 -19.88 7.60
CA LEU A 143 -14.00 -18.93 8.70
C LEU A 143 -14.77 -19.43 9.93
N GLU A 144 -14.05 -19.76 10.99
CA GLU A 144 -14.62 -20.00 12.31
C GLU A 144 -14.62 -18.69 13.11
N GLY A 145 -15.67 -17.88 12.89
CA GLY A 145 -15.91 -16.61 13.61
C GLY A 145 -15.25 -15.38 12.95
N GLY A 146 -15.56 -14.19 13.46
CA GLY A 146 -15.03 -12.93 12.89
C GLY A 146 -16.06 -11.83 12.72
N THR A 147 -15.57 -10.61 12.51
CA THR A 147 -16.42 -9.46 12.18
C THR A 147 -16.76 -9.45 10.68
N ASP A 148 -17.85 -8.77 10.32
CA ASP A 148 -18.29 -8.70 8.92
C ASP A 148 -17.35 -7.81 8.09
N GLU A 149 -16.69 -6.84 8.72
CA GLU A 149 -15.69 -5.95 8.10
C GLU A 149 -14.45 -6.72 7.63
N LEU A 150 -13.95 -7.67 8.43
CA LEU A 150 -12.80 -8.49 8.00
C LEU A 150 -13.18 -9.44 6.86
N LYS A 151 -14.41 -9.99 6.88
CA LYS A 151 -14.92 -10.82 5.79
C LYS A 151 -14.98 -10.05 4.48
N GLU A 152 -15.41 -8.79 4.53
CA GLU A 152 -15.46 -7.88 3.38
C GLU A 152 -14.04 -7.55 2.87
N ALA A 153 -13.10 -7.25 3.78
CA ALA A 153 -11.71 -7.00 3.41
C ALA A 153 -11.05 -8.21 2.70
N LEU A 154 -11.32 -9.42 3.20
CA LEU A 154 -10.80 -10.67 2.65
C LEU A 154 -11.51 -11.10 1.35
N ALA A 155 -12.76 -10.69 1.13
CA ALA A 155 -13.48 -10.90 -0.14
C ALA A 155 -12.77 -10.19 -1.32
N GLY A 156 -12.09 -9.07 -1.05
CA GLY A 156 -11.23 -8.38 -2.04
C GLY A 156 -10.08 -9.25 -2.58
N TYR A 157 -9.73 -10.33 -1.89
CA TYR A 157 -8.68 -11.28 -2.28
C TYR A 157 -9.23 -12.56 -2.94
N ARG A 158 -10.49 -12.57 -3.40
CA ARG A 158 -11.16 -13.73 -4.02
C ARG A 158 -11.20 -14.99 -3.14
N ILE A 159 -11.15 -14.80 -1.82
CA ILE A 159 -11.36 -15.87 -0.85
C ILE A 159 -12.84 -16.21 -0.85
N GLN A 160 -13.18 -17.47 -1.13
CA GLN A 160 -14.56 -17.95 -1.08
C GLN A 160 -14.88 -18.51 0.30
N TRP A 161 -15.91 -17.95 0.93
CA TRP A 161 -16.38 -18.36 2.25
C TRP A 161 -17.29 -19.57 2.14
N LEU A 162 -16.86 -20.68 2.74
CA LEU A 162 -17.65 -21.90 2.81
C LEU A 162 -17.99 -22.24 4.27
N SER A 163 -19.12 -22.93 4.47
CA SER A 163 -19.47 -23.48 5.78
C SER A 163 -18.50 -24.61 6.13
N VAL A 164 -18.00 -24.62 7.37
CA VAL A 164 -17.04 -25.63 7.86
C VAL A 164 -17.56 -27.02 7.49
N PRO A 165 -16.78 -27.83 6.77
CA PRO A 165 -17.23 -29.14 6.36
C PRO A 165 -17.13 -30.09 7.56
N GLY A 166 -17.70 -31.30 7.45
CA GLY A 166 -17.57 -32.31 8.51
C GLY A 166 -16.10 -32.56 8.89
N GLU A 167 -15.86 -33.03 10.12
CA GLU A 167 -14.54 -33.10 10.76
C GLU A 167 -13.47 -33.86 9.94
N ASP A 168 -13.90 -34.75 9.06
CA ASP A 168 -13.05 -35.62 8.22
C ASP A 168 -12.70 -35.01 6.85
N ILE A 169 -13.24 -33.84 6.51
CA ILE A 169 -13.01 -33.21 5.21
C ILE A 169 -11.80 -32.29 5.31
N PRO A 170 -10.80 -32.42 4.42
CA PRO A 170 -9.66 -31.51 4.40
C PRO A 170 -10.14 -30.07 4.24
N HIS A 171 -9.69 -29.18 5.13
CA HIS A 171 -10.08 -27.78 5.09
C HIS A 171 -9.05 -26.86 5.72
N LEU A 172 -9.08 -25.61 5.28
CA LEU A 172 -8.37 -24.52 5.93
C LEU A 172 -9.36 -23.72 6.77
N ALA A 173 -9.20 -23.75 8.08
CA ALA A 173 -9.99 -22.96 9.01
C ALA A 173 -9.23 -21.71 9.47
N LEU A 174 -9.92 -20.58 9.49
CA LEU A 174 -9.48 -19.33 10.08
C LEU A 174 -10.30 -19.10 11.34
N LYS A 175 -9.70 -19.28 12.51
CA LYS A 175 -10.37 -19.11 13.79
C LYS A 175 -9.96 -17.79 14.43
N MET A 176 -10.92 -16.89 14.61
CA MET A 176 -10.63 -15.59 15.24
C MET A 176 -10.82 -15.66 16.76
N GLY A 177 -9.79 -15.25 17.49
CA GLY A 177 -9.90 -15.00 18.92
C GLY A 177 -10.59 -13.68 19.22
N ARG A 178 -11.06 -13.53 20.46
CA ARG A 178 -11.74 -12.31 20.94
C ARG A 178 -10.79 -11.12 21.13
N ASP A 179 -9.50 -11.37 21.05
CA ASP A 179 -8.39 -10.50 21.41
C ASP A 179 -7.57 -10.03 20.20
N LYS A 180 -8.20 -9.92 19.02
CA LYS A 180 -7.50 -9.62 17.75
C LYS A 180 -6.36 -10.62 17.48
N SER A 181 -6.65 -11.88 17.77
CA SER A 181 -5.84 -13.00 17.34
C SER A 181 -6.58 -13.78 16.26
N LEU A 182 -5.84 -14.42 15.37
CA LEU A 182 -6.33 -15.29 14.34
C LEU A 182 -5.44 -16.51 14.30
N GLN A 183 -6.07 -17.66 14.36
CA GLN A 183 -5.44 -18.95 14.21
C GLN A 183 -5.79 -19.50 12.84
N ILE A 184 -4.77 -19.72 12.01
CA ILE A 184 -4.89 -20.38 10.72
C ILE A 184 -4.61 -21.85 10.92
N MET A 185 -5.61 -22.69 10.70
CA MET A 185 -5.52 -24.13 10.86
C MET A 185 -5.66 -24.79 9.50
N VAL A 186 -4.68 -25.60 9.12
CA VAL A 186 -4.80 -26.51 7.99
C VAL A 186 -5.04 -27.91 8.55
N ARG A 187 -6.19 -28.48 8.23
CA ARG A 187 -6.53 -29.86 8.54
C ARG A 187 -6.62 -30.64 7.25
N ALA A 188 -5.67 -31.56 7.03
CA ALA A 188 -5.75 -32.57 5.99
C ALA A 188 -5.13 -33.89 6.49
N PRO A 189 -5.47 -35.05 5.90
CA PRO A 189 -4.84 -36.33 6.24
C PRO A 189 -3.31 -36.23 6.13
N GLY A 190 -2.60 -36.45 7.24
CA GLY A 190 -1.14 -36.37 7.29
C GLY A 190 -0.55 -34.96 7.39
N LEU A 191 -1.38 -33.90 7.35
CA LEU A 191 -0.95 -32.51 7.43
C LEU A 191 -1.83 -31.74 8.42
N GLN A 192 -1.27 -31.48 9.60
CA GLN A 192 -1.84 -30.55 10.57
C GLN A 192 -0.87 -29.41 10.80
N HIS A 193 -1.25 -28.21 10.36
CA HIS A 193 -0.48 -27.00 10.61
C HIS A 193 -1.35 -25.98 11.30
N THR A 194 -0.78 -25.28 12.27
CA THR A 194 -1.45 -24.19 12.99
C THR A 194 -0.49 -23.01 13.05
N ALA A 195 -0.95 -21.87 12.56
CA ALA A 195 -0.22 -20.61 12.64
C ALA A 195 -1.06 -19.60 13.39
N ASP A 196 -0.51 -19.06 14.47
CA ASP A 196 -1.15 -18.01 15.25
C ASP A 196 -0.66 -16.64 14.79
N PHE A 197 -1.59 -15.71 14.65
CA PHE A 197 -1.36 -14.34 14.25
C PHE A 197 -2.07 -13.40 15.23
N SER A 198 -1.41 -12.35 15.66
CA SER A 198 -2.00 -11.30 16.51
C SER A 198 -1.63 -9.94 15.95
N TRP A 199 -2.55 -8.98 16.00
CA TRP A 199 -2.32 -7.62 15.51
C TRP A 199 -2.69 -6.55 16.53
N ASP A 200 -2.05 -5.39 16.39
CA ASP A 200 -2.27 -4.25 17.27
C ASP A 200 -3.64 -3.60 17.04
N LEU A 201 -4.13 -2.88 18.05
CA LEU A 201 -5.46 -2.28 18.04
C LEU A 201 -5.66 -1.26 16.90
N ASP A 202 -4.58 -0.63 16.45
CA ASP A 202 -4.51 0.38 15.39
C ASP A 202 -4.29 -0.22 13.99
N THR A 203 -4.05 -1.52 13.88
CA THR A 203 -3.91 -2.19 12.57
C THR A 203 -5.27 -2.25 11.86
N SER A 204 -5.34 -1.72 10.64
CA SER A 204 -6.56 -1.72 9.82
C SER A 204 -6.90 -3.11 9.29
N ASP A 205 -8.17 -3.39 9.05
CA ASP A 205 -8.65 -4.69 8.55
C ASP A 205 -8.02 -5.07 7.19
N SER A 206 -7.70 -4.09 6.33
CA SER A 206 -6.98 -4.33 5.08
C SER A 206 -5.54 -4.78 5.29
N GLN A 207 -4.86 -4.26 6.33
CA GLN A 207 -3.51 -4.71 6.69
C GLN A 207 -3.56 -6.11 7.29
N VAL A 208 -4.55 -6.38 8.15
CA VAL A 208 -4.81 -7.72 8.70
C VAL A 208 -5.05 -8.71 7.57
N ALA A 209 -5.94 -8.40 6.62
CA ALA A 209 -6.24 -9.24 5.47
C ALA A 209 -4.99 -9.56 4.62
N ALA A 210 -4.12 -8.57 4.39
CA ALA A 210 -2.87 -8.79 3.67
C ALA A 210 -1.92 -9.75 4.39
N GLU A 211 -1.79 -9.64 5.72
CA GLU A 211 -0.98 -10.56 6.53
C GLU A 211 -1.58 -11.97 6.60
N ILE A 212 -2.91 -12.08 6.64
CA ILE A 212 -3.62 -13.37 6.52
C ILE A 212 -3.26 -14.05 5.21
N VAL A 213 -3.38 -13.34 4.08
CA VAL A 213 -3.05 -13.89 2.75
C VAL A 213 -1.59 -14.32 2.67
N LYS A 214 -0.65 -13.52 3.17
CA LYS A 214 0.77 -13.90 3.24
C LYS A 214 0.99 -15.15 4.08
N THR A 215 0.30 -15.27 5.22
CA THR A 215 0.42 -16.41 6.12
C THR A 215 -0.17 -17.67 5.48
N LEU A 216 -1.34 -17.57 4.84
CA LEU A 216 -1.93 -18.64 4.04
C LEU A 216 -0.93 -19.13 2.99
N LEU A 217 -0.35 -18.20 2.21
CA LEU A 217 0.66 -18.53 1.21
C LEU A 217 1.87 -19.23 1.83
N ARG A 218 2.37 -18.78 2.99
CA ARG A 218 3.48 -19.47 3.68
C ARG A 218 3.12 -20.89 4.11
N VAL A 219 1.93 -21.09 4.68
CA VAL A 219 1.48 -22.42 5.12
C VAL A 219 1.36 -23.37 3.93
N TYR A 220 0.92 -22.86 2.77
CA TYR A 220 0.86 -23.64 1.53
C TYR A 220 2.21 -23.89 0.86
N LEU A 221 3.21 -23.04 1.11
CA LEU A 221 4.56 -23.16 0.55
C LEU A 221 5.54 -23.91 1.48
N LEU A 222 5.10 -24.36 2.65
CA LEU A 222 5.92 -25.22 3.50
C LEU A 222 6.11 -26.57 2.82
N PRO A 223 7.35 -27.05 2.64
CA PRO A 223 7.58 -28.41 2.17
C PRO A 223 6.98 -29.38 3.19
N GLY A 224 6.10 -30.27 2.70
CA GLY A 224 5.56 -31.39 3.47
C GLY A 224 6.62 -32.43 3.80
#